data_AF-A0A4Q3XUP6-F1
#
_entry.id   AF-A0A4Q3XUP6-F1
#
_cell.length_a   1.000
_cell.length_b   1.000
_cell.length_c   1.000
_cell.angle_alpha   90.00
_cell.angle_beta   90.00
_cell.angle_gamma   90.00
#
_symmetry.space_group_name_H-M   'P 1'
#
loop_
_entity.id
_entity.type
_entity.pdbx_description
1 polymer ?
#
loop_
_entity_poly.entity_id
_entity_poly.type
_entity_poly.pdbx_seq_one_letter_code
_entity_poly.pdbx_strand_id
1 'polypeptide(L)'
;MDLLKWIKSLDDLLFELMSWLVFWPVTLLRTAARPIAMMRYADAQLTRPEEEQYDEALSPPVFLILTLIVVHLAALALGQPDEILANQRGLAKMVDNDTSAVAVRLVLFAAFPLIFAVMLVVSKQRKLNRRSLQLPFYAQCYP
;
A
#
# COMPACT_ATOMS: atom_id res chain seq x y z
N MET A 1 -5.03 13.45 28.02
CA MET A 1 -5.15 13.78 26.58
C MET A 1 -6.57 14.28 26.37
N ASP A 2 -6.72 15.53 25.91
CA ASP A 2 -8.01 16.24 25.90
C ASP A 2 -8.98 15.69 24.85
N LEU A 3 -10.24 15.49 25.22
CA LEU A 3 -11.32 15.01 24.34
C LEU A 3 -11.42 15.81 23.02
N LEU A 4 -11.11 17.11 23.06
CA LEU A 4 -11.04 17.99 21.89
C LEU A 4 -9.98 17.56 20.86
N LYS A 5 -8.82 17.09 21.31
CA LYS A 5 -7.77 16.56 20.40
C LYS A 5 -8.20 15.24 19.76
N TRP A 6 -8.94 14.42 20.50
CA TRP A 6 -9.47 13.16 19.98
C TRP A 6 -10.54 13.38 18.90
N ILE A 7 -11.47 14.32 19.12
CA ILE A 7 -12.49 14.68 18.13
C ILE A 7 -11.86 15.27 16.87
N LYS A 8 -10.88 16.18 17.01
CA LYS A 8 -10.18 16.73 15.85
C LYS A 8 -9.43 15.65 15.05
N SER A 9 -8.77 14.74 15.75
CA SER A 9 -8.10 13.60 15.10
C SER A 9 -9.08 12.68 14.37
N LEU A 10 -10.32 12.54 14.85
CA LEU A 10 -11.37 11.79 14.17
C LEU A 10 -11.86 12.52 12.91
N ASP A 11 -12.01 13.84 12.96
CA ASP A 11 -12.39 14.66 11.80
C ASP A 11 -11.33 14.58 10.69
N ASP A 12 -10.05 14.73 11.06
CA ASP A 12 -8.92 14.56 10.14
C ASP A 12 -8.91 13.15 9.51
N LEU A 13 -9.17 12.12 10.32
CA LEU A 13 -9.25 10.72 9.84
C LEU A 13 -10.43 10.50 8.89
N LEU A 14 -11.61 11.08 9.20
CA LEU A 14 -12.77 10.97 8.32
C LEU A 14 -12.52 11.67 6.99
N PHE A 15 -11.94 12.87 7.02
CA PHE A 15 -11.57 13.58 5.79
C PHE A 15 -10.57 12.76 4.95
N GLU A 16 -9.57 12.16 5.59
CA GLU A 16 -8.59 11.29 4.93
C GLU A 16 -9.27 10.08 4.27
N LEU A 17 -10.16 9.39 5.01
CA LEU A 17 -10.92 8.25 4.48
C LEU A 17 -11.84 8.62 3.31
N MET A 18 -12.51 9.78 3.39
CA MET A 18 -13.34 10.27 2.29
C MET A 18 -12.50 10.65 1.07
N SER A 19 -11.33 11.24 1.30
CA SER A 19 -10.38 11.56 0.23
C SER A 19 -9.90 10.28 -0.46
N TRP A 20 -9.66 9.19 0.27
CA TRP A 20 -9.29 7.90 -0.31
C TRP A 20 -10.32 7.37 -1.30
N LEU A 21 -11.62 7.61 -1.11
CA LEU A 21 -12.65 7.19 -2.08
C LEU A 21 -12.47 7.84 -3.47
N VAL A 22 -11.94 9.06 -3.50
CA VAL A 22 -11.67 9.80 -4.75
C VAL A 22 -10.28 9.49 -5.28
N PHE A 23 -9.27 9.49 -4.40
CA PHE A 23 -7.88 9.32 -4.81
C PHE A 23 -7.52 7.88 -5.11
N TRP A 24 -8.20 6.87 -4.55
CA TRP A 24 -7.98 5.47 -4.90
C TRP A 24 -8.20 5.18 -6.39
N PRO A 25 -9.37 5.47 -7.00
CA PRO A 25 -9.57 5.19 -8.43
C PRO A 25 -8.69 6.06 -9.32
N VAL A 26 -8.42 7.32 -8.94
CA VAL A 26 -7.50 8.19 -9.68
C VAL A 26 -6.08 7.64 -9.66
N THR A 27 -5.59 7.21 -8.49
CA THR A 27 -4.26 6.62 -8.34
C THR A 27 -4.18 5.31 -9.12
N LEU A 28 -5.22 4.45 -9.04
CA LEU A 28 -5.30 3.21 -9.80
C LEU A 28 -5.20 3.45 -11.32
N LEU A 29 -5.97 4.41 -11.85
CA LEU A 29 -5.93 4.75 -13.28
C LEU A 29 -4.58 5.32 -13.71
N ARG A 30 -3.96 6.19 -12.89
CA ARG A 30 -2.64 6.76 -13.17
C ARG A 30 -1.56 5.68 -13.17
N THR A 31 -1.59 4.80 -12.18
CA THR A 31 -0.65 3.68 -12.04
C THR A 31 -0.80 2.69 -13.20
N ALA A 32 -2.03 2.32 -13.57
CA ALA A 32 -2.28 1.44 -14.70
C ALA A 32 -1.89 2.06 -16.06
N ALA A 33 -2.15 3.36 -16.26
CA ALA A 33 -1.87 4.03 -17.53
C ALA A 33 -0.41 4.47 -17.69
N ARG A 34 0.28 4.78 -16.59
CA ARG A 34 1.62 5.41 -16.59
C ARG A 34 2.49 4.91 -15.43
N PRO A 35 2.78 3.60 -15.34
CA PRO A 35 3.50 3.01 -14.19
C PRO A 35 4.88 3.65 -13.97
N ILE A 36 5.68 3.82 -15.02
CA ILE A 36 7.02 4.43 -14.94
C ILE A 36 6.95 5.89 -14.45
N ALA A 37 5.90 6.64 -14.85
CA ALA A 37 5.72 8.01 -14.38
C ALA A 37 5.35 8.05 -12.90
N MET A 38 4.55 7.09 -12.43
CA MET A 38 4.20 6.95 -11.01
C MET A 38 5.39 6.55 -10.15
N MET A 39 6.31 5.71 -10.64
CA MET A 39 7.57 5.43 -9.94
C MET A 39 8.41 6.71 -9.75
N ARG A 40 8.54 7.51 -10.82
CA ARG A 40 9.25 8.81 -10.76
C ARG A 40 8.54 9.83 -9.86
N TYR A 41 7.21 9.80 -9.85
CA TYR A 41 6.40 10.61 -8.94
C TYR A 41 6.70 10.24 -7.48
N ALA A 42 6.70 8.96 -7.12
CA ALA A 42 7.04 8.50 -5.77
C ALA A 42 8.44 8.97 -5.32
N ASP A 43 9.44 8.84 -6.19
CA ASP A 43 10.80 9.31 -5.93
C ASP A 43 10.85 10.81 -5.66
N ALA A 44 10.11 11.60 -6.44
CA ALA A 44 10.05 13.06 -6.28
C ALA A 44 9.34 13.46 -4.98
N GLN A 45 8.24 12.80 -4.63
CA GLN A 45 7.47 13.11 -3.42
C GLN A 45 8.28 12.91 -2.14
N LEU A 46 9.13 11.88 -2.08
CA LEU A 46 9.99 11.64 -0.89
C LEU A 46 11.09 12.69 -0.69
N THR A 47 11.29 13.59 -1.65
CA THR A 47 12.22 14.74 -1.51
C THR A 47 11.52 16.01 -1.04
N ARG A 48 10.18 16.02 -0.99
CA ARG A 48 9.36 17.16 -0.54
C ARG A 48 9.19 17.18 0.99
N PRO A 49 8.84 18.34 1.57
CA PRO A 49 8.36 18.43 2.95
C PRO A 49 7.19 17.46 3.19
N GLU A 50 7.11 16.87 4.39
CA GLU A 50 6.12 15.84 4.74
C GLU A 50 4.67 16.27 4.46
N GLU A 51 4.38 17.55 4.67
CA GLU A 51 3.06 18.17 4.46
C GLU A 51 2.64 18.27 2.99
N GLU A 52 3.57 18.17 2.04
CA GLU A 52 3.33 18.27 0.59
C GLU A 52 3.50 16.92 -0.12
N GLN A 53 3.72 15.85 0.66
CA GLN A 53 3.90 14.52 0.10
C GLN A 53 2.54 13.93 -0.23
N TYR A 54 2.41 13.45 -1.47
CA TYR A 54 1.26 12.68 -1.95
C TYR A 54 -0.07 13.45 -2.05
N ASP A 55 -0.03 14.77 -2.24
CA ASP A 55 -1.25 15.60 -2.42
C ASP A 55 -2.09 15.23 -3.66
N GLU A 56 -1.47 14.64 -4.69
CA GLU A 56 -2.13 14.35 -5.97
C GLU A 56 -2.51 12.87 -6.16
N ALA A 57 -2.06 11.98 -5.28
CA ALA A 57 -2.26 10.54 -5.36
C ALA A 57 -1.98 9.88 -4.01
N LEU A 58 -2.59 8.74 -3.71
CA LEU A 58 -2.32 8.02 -2.46
C LEU A 58 -0.84 7.63 -2.33
N SER A 59 -0.29 7.72 -1.12
CA SER A 59 1.06 7.21 -0.87
C SER A 59 1.15 5.72 -1.27
N PRO A 60 2.27 5.27 -1.86
CA PRO A 60 2.36 3.93 -2.44
C PRO A 60 2.01 2.80 -1.44
N PRO A 61 2.48 2.82 -0.18
CA PRO A 61 2.09 1.79 0.78
C PRO A 61 0.60 1.80 1.12
N VAL A 62 0.00 2.99 1.27
CA VAL A 62 -1.45 3.13 1.52
C VAL A 62 -2.25 2.64 0.33
N PHE A 63 -1.83 3.00 -0.89
CA PHE A 63 -2.46 2.56 -2.12
C PHE A 63 -2.48 1.03 -2.24
N LEU A 64 -1.36 0.36 -1.92
CA LEU A 64 -1.27 -1.10 -1.92
C LEU A 64 -2.25 -1.73 -0.94
N ILE A 65 -2.24 -1.29 0.32
CA ILE A 65 -3.13 -1.80 1.38
C ILE A 65 -4.60 -1.60 0.97
N LEU A 66 -4.94 -0.38 0.54
CA LEU A 66 -6.31 -0.03 0.17
C LEU A 66 -6.78 -0.85 -1.03
N THR A 67 -5.94 -1.04 -2.04
CA THR A 67 -6.28 -1.86 -3.21
C THR A 67 -6.55 -3.31 -2.83
N LEU A 68 -5.75 -3.90 -1.94
CA LEU A 68 -5.99 -5.26 -1.46
C LEU A 68 -7.30 -5.38 -0.68
N ILE A 69 -7.63 -4.38 0.16
CA ILE A 69 -8.90 -4.32 0.88
C ILE A 69 -10.06 -4.22 -0.11
N VAL A 70 -10.01 -3.30 -1.07
CA VAL A 70 -11.08 -3.09 -2.06
C VAL A 70 -11.31 -4.34 -2.90
N VAL A 71 -10.23 -4.98 -3.39
CA VAL A 71 -10.32 -6.22 -4.17
C VAL A 71 -10.92 -7.36 -3.33
N HIS A 72 -10.52 -7.48 -2.07
CA HIS A 72 -11.07 -8.50 -1.17
C HIS A 72 -12.57 -8.27 -0.90
N LEU A 73 -12.98 -7.03 -0.59
CA LEU A 73 -14.38 -6.68 -0.40
C LEU A 73 -15.22 -6.93 -1.67
N ALA A 74 -14.66 -6.64 -2.85
CA ALA A 74 -15.30 -6.93 -4.12
C ALA A 74 -15.48 -8.45 -4.32
N ALA A 75 -14.47 -9.26 -4.00
CA ALA A 75 -14.56 -10.72 -4.08
C ALA A 75 -15.66 -11.29 -3.15
N LEU A 76 -15.75 -10.78 -1.91
CA LEU A 76 -16.81 -11.13 -0.97
C LEU A 76 -18.20 -10.74 -1.49
N ALA A 77 -18.35 -9.53 -2.04
CA ALA A 77 -19.61 -9.06 -2.62
C ALA A 77 -20.05 -9.88 -3.84
N LEU A 78 -19.10 -10.44 -4.59
CA LEU A 78 -19.35 -11.33 -5.72
C LEU A 78 -19.55 -12.80 -5.32
N GLY A 79 -19.45 -13.13 -4.02
CA GLY A 79 -19.57 -14.50 -3.51
C GLY A 79 -18.45 -15.43 -3.99
N GLN A 80 -17.28 -14.89 -4.33
CA GLN A 80 -16.16 -15.71 -4.77
C GLN A 80 -15.55 -16.45 -3.57
N PRO A 81 -15.33 -17.77 -3.68
CA PRO A 81 -14.66 -18.53 -2.63
C PRO A 81 -13.21 -18.07 -2.50
N ASP A 82 -12.76 -17.80 -1.28
CA ASP A 82 -11.37 -17.48 -1.02
C ASP A 82 -10.53 -18.78 -1.03
N GLU A 83 -9.73 -18.96 -2.07
CA GLU A 83 -8.88 -20.14 -2.24
C GLU A 83 -7.83 -20.32 -1.13
N ILE A 84 -7.41 -19.23 -0.47
CA ILE A 84 -6.47 -19.31 0.65
C ILE A 84 -7.17 -19.92 1.86
N LEU A 85 -8.42 -19.50 2.13
CA LEU A 85 -9.24 -20.06 3.21
C LEU A 85 -9.69 -21.50 2.91
N ALA A 86 -9.94 -21.83 1.63
CA ALA A 86 -10.34 -23.16 1.21
C ALA A 86 -9.18 -24.19 1.26
N ASN A 87 -7.93 -23.73 1.31
CA ASN A 87 -6.75 -24.59 1.26
C ASN A 87 -6.17 -24.82 2.65
N GLN A 88 -6.13 -26.06 3.13
CA GLN A 88 -5.56 -26.41 4.43
C GLN A 88 -4.10 -26.89 4.39
N ARG A 89 -3.38 -26.63 3.29
CA ARG A 89 -1.98 -27.09 3.11
C ARG A 89 -0.98 -25.95 3.32
N GLY A 90 0.13 -26.25 4.01
CA GLY A 90 1.24 -25.31 4.19
C GLY A 90 0.86 -24.07 5.01
N LEU A 91 1.33 -22.89 4.56
CA LEU A 91 1.07 -21.61 5.23
C LEU A 91 -0.43 -21.24 5.31
N ALA A 92 -1.26 -21.79 4.43
CA ALA A 92 -2.70 -21.54 4.42
C ALA A 92 -3.41 -22.10 5.68
N LYS A 93 -2.80 -23.06 6.38
CA LYS A 93 -3.30 -23.54 7.69
C LYS A 93 -3.23 -22.48 8.80
N MET A 94 -2.46 -21.41 8.61
CA MET A 94 -2.39 -20.29 9.56
C MET A 94 -3.43 -19.20 9.26
N VAL A 95 -4.29 -19.42 8.26
CA VAL A 95 -5.30 -18.47 7.77
C VAL A 95 -6.68 -19.01 8.14
N ASP A 96 -7.22 -18.52 9.25
CA ASP A 96 -8.50 -18.99 9.79
C ASP A 96 -9.67 -18.03 9.49
N ASN A 97 -9.39 -16.81 9.05
CA ASN A 97 -10.40 -15.78 8.78
C ASN A 97 -10.01 -14.83 7.64
N ASP A 98 -10.98 -14.08 7.11
CA ASP A 98 -10.80 -13.11 6.02
C ASP A 98 -9.68 -12.09 6.31
N THR A 99 -9.60 -11.60 7.54
CA THR A 99 -8.56 -10.65 7.97
C THR A 99 -7.16 -11.25 7.84
N SER A 100 -6.97 -12.50 8.27
CA SER A 100 -5.70 -13.21 8.15
C SER A 100 -5.34 -13.50 6.69
N ALA A 101 -6.35 -13.73 5.83
CA ALA A 101 -6.14 -13.94 4.40
C ALA A 101 -5.67 -12.64 3.71
N VAL A 102 -6.29 -11.50 4.03
CA VAL A 102 -5.84 -10.17 3.57
C VAL A 102 -4.44 -9.84 4.09
N ALA A 103 -4.15 -10.16 5.36
CA ALA A 103 -2.82 -9.94 5.93
C ALA A 103 -1.74 -10.75 5.21
N VAL A 104 -2.00 -12.02 4.90
CA VAL A 104 -1.07 -12.86 4.11
C VAL A 104 -0.86 -12.27 2.72
N ARG A 105 -1.94 -11.86 2.03
CA ARG A 105 -1.82 -11.17 0.73
C ARG A 105 -0.98 -9.91 0.86
N LEU A 106 -1.22 -9.07 1.86
CA LEU A 106 -0.44 -7.86 2.09
C LEU A 106 1.05 -8.16 2.24
N VAL A 107 1.41 -9.17 3.05
CA VAL A 107 2.82 -9.57 3.22
C VAL A 107 3.41 -10.05 1.90
N LEU A 108 2.70 -10.90 1.15
CA LEU A 108 3.18 -11.43 -0.13
C LEU A 108 3.35 -10.33 -1.18
N PHE A 109 2.35 -9.46 -1.34
CA PHE A 109 2.38 -8.36 -2.29
C PHE A 109 3.40 -7.28 -1.89
N ALA A 110 3.63 -7.02 -0.60
CA ALA A 110 4.65 -6.10 -0.13
C ALA A 110 6.08 -6.71 -0.17
N ALA A 111 6.21 -8.03 -0.17
CA ALA A 111 7.50 -8.70 -0.28
C ALA A 111 8.15 -8.43 -1.64
N PHE A 112 7.40 -8.41 -2.73
CA PHE A 112 7.93 -8.09 -4.06
C PHE A 112 8.64 -6.72 -4.12
N PRO A 113 7.98 -5.58 -3.83
CA PRO A 113 8.64 -4.28 -3.88
C PRO A 113 9.78 -4.17 -2.88
N LEU A 114 9.69 -4.83 -1.72
CA LEU A 114 10.78 -4.88 -0.76
C LEU A 114 12.01 -5.60 -1.30
N ILE A 115 11.82 -6.78 -1.90
CA ILE A 115 12.92 -7.57 -2.49
C ILE A 115 13.58 -6.78 -3.61
N PHE A 116 12.79 -6.21 -4.54
CA PHE A 116 13.33 -5.38 -5.62
C PHE A 116 14.04 -4.13 -5.11
N ALA A 117 13.52 -3.49 -4.07
CA ALA A 117 14.16 -2.34 -3.44
C ALA A 117 15.51 -2.72 -2.82
N VAL A 118 15.59 -3.85 -2.10
CA VAL A 118 16.85 -4.36 -1.54
C VAL A 118 17.84 -4.68 -2.66
N MET A 119 17.42 -5.40 -3.70
CA MET A 119 18.26 -5.72 -4.87
C MET A 119 18.79 -4.44 -5.54
N LEU A 120 17.96 -3.40 -5.67
CA LEU A 120 18.36 -2.12 -6.25
C LEU A 120 19.38 -1.37 -5.39
N VAL A 121 19.23 -1.39 -4.06
CA VAL A 121 20.20 -0.75 -3.14
C VAL A 121 21.54 -1.48 -3.18
N VAL A 122 21.51 -2.81 -3.13
CA VAL A 122 22.71 -3.66 -3.15
C VAL A 122 23.45 -3.55 -4.49
N SER A 123 22.74 -3.59 -5.62
CA SER A 123 23.35 -3.42 -6.95
C SER A 123 23.98 -2.04 -7.15
N LYS A 124 23.45 -1.00 -6.50
CA LYS A 124 24.04 0.35 -6.49
C LYS A 124 25.19 0.52 -5.48
N GLN A 125 25.62 -0.54 -4.81
CA GLN A 125 26.66 -0.53 -3.78
C GLN A 125 26.40 0.50 -2.66
N ARG A 126 25.13 0.81 -2.38
CA ARG A 126 24.75 1.74 -1.30
C ARG A 126 24.58 0.97 0.00
N LYS A 127 24.96 1.60 1.12
CA LYS A 127 24.75 1.01 2.46
C LYS A 127 23.27 0.80 2.73
N LEU A 128 22.86 -0.46 2.95
CA LEU A 128 21.48 -0.80 3.31
C LEU A 128 21.14 -0.19 4.68
N ASN A 129 20.21 0.74 4.68
CA ASN A 129 19.62 1.38 5.84
C ASN A 129 18.21 1.89 5.51
N ARG A 130 17.42 2.27 6.52
CA ARG A 130 16.03 2.73 6.37
C ARG A 130 15.88 3.82 5.30
N ARG A 131 16.76 4.82 5.30
CA ARG A 131 16.72 5.94 4.35
C ARG A 131 17.04 5.50 2.92
N SER A 132 18.04 4.64 2.74
CA SER A 132 18.41 4.10 1.42
C SER A 132 17.35 3.19 0.82
N LEU A 133 16.53 2.55 1.67
CA LEU A 133 15.52 1.57 1.26
C LEU A 133 14.14 2.20 1.04
N GLN A 134 13.79 3.26 1.78
CA GLN A 134 12.48 3.89 1.70
C GLN A 134 12.14 4.35 0.28
N LEU A 135 13.07 5.06 -0.38
CA LEU A 135 12.86 5.55 -1.74
C LEU A 135 12.59 4.44 -2.76
N PRO A 136 13.48 3.43 -2.91
CA PRO A 136 13.23 2.35 -3.85
C PRO A 136 12.05 1.47 -3.45
N PHE A 137 11.71 1.35 -2.16
CA PHE A 137 10.50 0.63 -1.73
C PHE A 137 9.22 1.34 -2.18
N TYR A 138 9.11 2.64 -1.92
CA TYR A 138 7.93 3.43 -2.29
C TYR A 138 7.74 3.47 -3.80
N ALA A 139 8.81 3.60 -4.59
CA ALA A 139 8.73 3.56 -6.04
C ALA A 139 8.19 2.22 -6.57
N GLN A 140 8.49 1.10 -5.91
CA GLN A 140 8.06 -0.24 -6.34
C GLN A 140 6.67 -0.62 -5.83
N CYS A 141 6.11 0.13 -4.87
CA CYS A 141 4.78 -0.12 -4.31
C CYS A 141 3.63 0.40 -5.19
N TYR A 142 3.91 1.14 -6.27
CA TYR A 142 2.92 1.37 -7.33
C TYR A 142 2.98 0.19 -8.32
N PRO A 143 1.95 -0.68 -8.35
CA PRO A 143 1.91 -1.89 -9.20
C PRO A 143 1.91 -1.62 -10.71
#